data_AF-A0A9P7K9W4-F1
#
_entry.id   AF-A0A9P7K9W4-F1
#
_cell.length_a   1.000
_cell.length_b   1.000
_cell.length_c   1.000
_cell.angle_alpha   90.00
_cell.angle_beta   90.00
_cell.angle_gamma   90.00
#
_symmetry.space_group_name_H-M   'P 1'
#
loop_
_entity.id
_entity.type
_entity.pdbx_description
1 polymer ?
#
loop_
_entity_poly.entity_id
_entity_poly.type
_entity_poly.pdbx_seq_one_letter_code
_entity_poly.pdbx_strand_id
1 'polypeptide(L)'
;MSEEVHDPSIQVPQAIVYSIPIGLISGLVFLLPIVFTLPDIQTLLDAIPFNRIFARISRSKAGEADDPSAIPLNAHLLSTAIQLLLGLIYLGSSVAFNAFVGVAVICLGASYAMPIAILLFDGKNRQQVAHARFSLGRWGWAINAVALIWVSLEI
;
A
#
# COMPACT_ATOMS: atom_id res chain seq x y z
N MET A 1 2.31 0.35 17.80
CA MET A 1 2.90 1.63 17.28
C MET A 1 2.14 2.87 17.71
N SER A 2 0.80 2.88 17.73
CA SER A 2 0.08 4.03 18.31
C SER A 2 0.28 4.15 19.82
N GLU A 3 0.64 3.07 20.52
CA GLU A 3 0.97 3.08 21.95
C GLU A 3 2.35 3.67 22.30
N GLU A 4 3.24 3.86 21.32
CA GLU A 4 4.61 4.39 21.55
C GLU A 4 4.73 5.89 21.31
N VAL A 5 3.68 6.51 20.76
CA VAL A 5 3.64 7.93 20.41
C VAL A 5 3.00 8.73 21.54
N HIS A 6 3.66 9.79 21.99
CA HIS A 6 3.09 10.70 22.99
C HIS A 6 1.82 11.36 22.41
N ASP A 7 0.69 11.33 23.12
CA ASP A 7 -0.60 11.85 22.64
C ASP A 7 -1.00 11.34 21.22
N PRO A 8 -1.34 10.05 21.09
CA PRO A 8 -1.63 9.41 19.79
C PRO A 8 -2.87 10.00 19.09
N SER A 9 -3.76 10.63 19.84
CA SER A 9 -4.99 11.24 19.31
C SER A 9 -4.74 12.43 18.36
N ILE A 10 -3.57 13.05 18.38
CA ILE A 10 -3.21 14.18 17.49
C ILE A 10 -2.08 13.78 16.54
N GLN A 11 -1.05 13.11 17.05
CA GLN A 11 0.14 12.81 16.25
C GLN A 11 -0.14 11.79 15.14
N VAL A 12 -1.02 10.81 15.37
CA VAL A 12 -1.35 9.81 14.35
C VAL A 12 -2.10 10.44 13.16
N PRO A 13 -3.19 11.22 13.35
CA PRO A 13 -3.82 11.94 12.24
C PRO A 13 -2.89 12.90 11.51
N GLN A 14 -2.06 13.65 12.24
CA GLN A 14 -1.11 14.58 11.63
C GLN A 14 -0.06 13.86 10.79
N ALA A 15 0.48 12.74 11.28
CA ALA A 15 1.43 11.93 10.52
C ALA A 15 0.82 11.40 9.21
N ILE A 16 -0.44 10.96 9.24
CA ILE A 16 -1.17 10.55 8.03
C ILE A 16 -1.26 11.71 7.03
N VAL A 17 -1.62 12.92 7.49
CA VAL A 17 -1.70 14.10 6.61
C VAL A 17 -0.33 14.48 6.05
N TYR A 18 0.73 14.46 6.87
CA TYR A 18 2.09 14.79 6.43
C TYR A 18 2.70 13.75 5.49
N SER A 19 2.28 12.48 5.57
CA SER A 19 2.75 11.44 4.65
C SER A 19 2.32 11.70 3.19
N ILE A 20 1.22 12.42 2.95
CA ILE A 20 0.72 12.70 1.60
C ILE A 20 1.69 13.60 0.81
N PRO A 21 2.05 14.82 1.26
CA PRO A 21 2.98 15.66 0.51
C PRO A 21 4.39 15.06 0.48
N ILE A 22 4.84 14.40 1.55
CA ILE A 22 6.15 13.75 1.60
C ILE A 22 6.22 12.62 0.58
N GLY A 23 5.19 11.76 0.53
CA GLY A 23 5.07 10.67 -0.43
C GLY A 23 4.96 11.18 -1.87
N LEU A 24 4.24 12.28 -2.10
CA LEU A 24 4.13 12.92 -3.42
C LEU A 24 5.49 13.44 -3.89
N ILE A 25 6.23 14.17 -3.05
CA ILE A 25 7.54 14.71 -3.39
C ILE A 25 8.54 13.58 -3.62
N SER A 26 8.60 12.60 -2.72
CA SER A 26 9.48 11.44 -2.86
C SER A 26 9.17 10.65 -4.13
N GLY A 27 7.88 10.37 -4.38
CA GLY A 27 7.43 9.69 -5.59
C GLY A 27 7.81 10.45 -6.86
N LEU A 28 7.65 11.77 -6.88
CA LEU A 28 8.01 12.61 -8.03
C LEU A 28 9.52 12.62 -8.29
N VAL A 29 10.33 12.69 -7.23
CA VAL A 29 11.80 12.60 -7.31
C VAL A 29 12.27 11.25 -7.85
N PHE A 30 11.58 10.15 -7.54
CA PHE A 30 11.92 8.82 -8.09
C PHE A 30 11.33 8.57 -9.49
N LEU A 31 10.09 8.98 -9.74
CA LEU A 31 9.39 8.71 -11.01
C LEU A 31 9.95 9.54 -12.16
N LEU A 32 10.33 10.80 -11.94
CA LEU A 32 10.86 11.64 -13.03
C LEU A 32 12.12 11.01 -13.67
N PRO A 33 13.20 10.68 -12.93
CA PRO A 33 14.36 10.04 -13.53
C PRO A 33 14.01 8.72 -14.20
N ILE A 34 13.15 7.89 -13.60
CA ILE A 34 12.74 6.59 -14.15
C ILE A 34 12.06 6.78 -15.52
N VAL A 35 11.10 7.71 -15.62
CA VAL A 35 10.40 7.97 -16.89
C VAL A 35 11.34 8.53 -17.96
N PHE A 36 12.34 9.33 -17.59
CA PHE A 36 13.31 9.90 -18.53
C PHE A 36 14.47 8.95 -18.90
N THR A 37 14.73 7.91 -18.11
CA THR A 37 15.86 6.98 -18.31
C THR A 37 15.45 5.60 -18.78
N LEU A 38 14.18 5.21 -18.64
CA LEU A 38 13.72 3.88 -19.09
C LEU A 38 13.64 3.81 -20.62
N PRO A 39 14.35 2.86 -21.25
CA PRO A 39 14.15 2.53 -22.66
C PRO A 39 12.82 1.78 -22.88
N ASP A 40 12.43 1.65 -24.15
CA ASP A 40 11.18 1.00 -24.59
C ASP A 40 10.99 -0.42 -24.00
N ILE A 41 9.74 -0.79 -23.70
CA ILE A 41 9.35 -2.04 -23.01
C ILE A 41 9.93 -3.28 -23.68
N GLN A 42 10.03 -3.30 -25.02
CA GLN A 42 10.57 -4.45 -25.76
C GLN A 42 12.08 -4.64 -25.50
N THR A 43 12.82 -3.55 -25.33
CA THR A 43 14.26 -3.59 -25.01
C THR A 43 14.52 -4.09 -23.59
N LEU A 44 13.61 -3.79 -22.66
CA LEU A 44 13.69 -4.26 -21.28
C LEU A 44 13.39 -5.75 -21.14
N LEU A 45 12.48 -6.31 -21.94
CA LEU A 45 12.12 -7.73 -21.91
C LEU A 45 13.21 -8.63 -22.51
N ASP A 46 13.86 -8.20 -23.59
CA ASP A 46 15.01 -8.92 -24.18
C ASP A 46 16.27 -8.84 -23.31
N ALA A 47 16.39 -7.82 -22.45
CA ALA A 47 17.50 -7.64 -21.51
C ALA A 47 17.36 -8.46 -20.22
N ILE A 48 16.34 -9.32 -20.08
CA ILE A 48 16.17 -10.19 -18.90
C ILE A 48 16.63 -11.64 -19.20
N PRO A 49 17.94 -11.95 -19.27
CA PRO A 49 18.38 -13.32 -19.13
C PRO A 49 18.22 -13.68 -17.64
N PHE A 50 17.27 -14.57 -17.36
CA PHE A 50 16.85 -15.06 -16.05
C PHE A 50 17.90 -15.03 -14.90
N ASN A 51 17.38 -14.63 -13.74
CA ASN A 51 17.51 -15.31 -12.44
C ASN A 51 18.77 -15.18 -11.58
N ARG A 52 19.95 -14.85 -12.11
CA ARG A 52 21.19 -15.10 -11.35
C ARG A 52 21.41 -14.23 -10.10
N ILE A 53 20.55 -13.24 -9.84
CA ILE A 53 20.68 -12.26 -8.73
C ILE A 53 19.71 -12.53 -7.56
N PHE A 54 18.59 -13.24 -7.77
CA PHE A 54 17.85 -13.84 -6.63
C PHE A 54 18.77 -14.74 -5.77
N ALA A 55 19.90 -15.20 -6.32
CA ALA A 55 20.95 -15.94 -5.63
C ALA A 55 21.80 -15.14 -4.60
N ARG A 56 21.73 -13.79 -4.55
CA ARG A 56 22.49 -12.98 -3.55
C ARG A 56 21.69 -12.55 -2.32
N ILE A 57 20.36 -12.55 -2.38
CA ILE A 57 19.51 -12.01 -1.29
C ILE A 57 19.32 -13.04 -0.16
N SER A 58 19.54 -14.34 -0.42
CA SER A 58 19.51 -15.43 0.59
C SER A 58 20.87 -15.72 1.25
N ARG A 59 21.77 -14.73 1.35
CA ARG A 59 23.03 -14.85 2.10
C ARG A 59 23.19 -13.70 3.08
N SER A 60 22.30 -13.61 4.06
CA SER A 60 22.71 -13.07 5.36
C SER A 60 22.24 -14.01 6.45
N LYS A 61 23.23 -14.58 7.13
CA LYS A 61 23.21 -15.58 8.20
C LYS A 61 21.89 -15.65 9.00
N ALA A 62 21.05 -16.63 8.68
CA ALA A 62 20.05 -17.15 9.60
C ALA A 62 20.63 -18.43 10.21
N GLY A 63 21.24 -18.28 11.38
CA GLY A 63 21.90 -19.36 12.10
C GLY A 63 22.41 -18.86 13.43
N GLU A 64 21.54 -18.24 14.23
CA GLU A 64 21.57 -18.36 15.68
C GLU A 64 20.18 -18.00 16.22
N ALA A 65 19.61 -18.89 17.01
CA ALA A 65 18.21 -18.88 17.41
C ALA A 65 17.86 -17.84 18.51
N ASP A 66 18.57 -16.70 18.58
CA ASP A 66 18.46 -15.72 19.67
C ASP A 66 18.77 -14.25 19.25
N ASP A 67 18.57 -13.88 17.97
CA ASP A 67 18.72 -12.47 17.52
C ASP A 67 17.34 -11.82 17.24
N PRO A 68 16.96 -10.72 17.93
CA PRO A 68 15.72 -9.97 17.67
C PRO A 68 15.63 -9.35 16.26
N SER A 69 16.71 -9.43 15.46
CA SER A 69 16.79 -8.95 14.07
C SER A 69 16.60 -10.05 13.02
N ALA A 70 16.20 -11.27 13.43
CA ALA A 70 16.04 -12.41 12.54
C ALA A 70 14.82 -12.26 11.61
N ILE A 71 15.05 -11.75 10.40
CA ILE A 71 14.05 -11.70 9.34
C ILE A 71 13.75 -13.14 8.87
N PRO A 72 12.49 -13.61 8.85
CA PRO A 72 12.14 -14.97 8.43
C PRO A 72 12.31 -15.14 6.93
N LEU A 73 13.54 -15.42 6.49
CA LEU A 73 13.92 -15.54 5.08
C LEU A 73 13.08 -16.56 4.31
N ASN A 74 12.70 -17.65 4.96
CA ASN A 74 11.85 -18.69 4.35
C ASN A 74 10.46 -18.14 3.98
N ALA A 75 9.89 -17.24 4.79
CA ALA A 75 8.58 -16.62 4.52
C ALA A 75 8.68 -15.59 3.37
N HIS A 76 9.76 -14.82 3.33
CA HIS A 76 10.02 -13.89 2.23
C HIS A 76 10.28 -14.59 0.89
N LEU A 77 11.07 -15.68 0.90
CA LEU A 77 11.31 -16.50 -0.29
C LEU A 77 10.03 -17.17 -0.80
N LEU A 78 9.18 -17.64 0.12
CA LEU A 78 7.87 -18.19 -0.25
C LEU A 78 6.96 -17.13 -0.88
N SER A 79 6.86 -15.94 -0.26
CA SER A 79 6.05 -14.83 -0.79
C SER A 79 6.50 -14.40 -2.18
N THR A 80 7.81 -14.23 -2.38
CA THR A 80 8.39 -13.86 -3.68
C THR A 80 8.22 -14.96 -4.74
N ALA A 81 8.32 -16.24 -4.36
CA ALA A 81 8.04 -17.35 -5.28
C ALA A 81 6.57 -17.37 -5.72
N ILE A 82 5.62 -17.15 -4.79
CA ILE A 82 4.20 -17.06 -5.12
C ILE A 82 3.93 -15.87 -6.04
N GLN A 83 4.55 -14.71 -5.80
CA GLN A 83 4.44 -13.54 -6.67
C GLN A 83 4.99 -13.80 -8.09
N LEU A 84 6.10 -14.54 -8.22
CA LEU A 84 6.63 -14.94 -9.53
C LEU A 84 5.67 -15.88 -10.28
N LEU A 85 5.07 -16.84 -9.58
CA LEU A 85 4.07 -17.76 -10.16
C LEU A 85 2.82 -17.02 -10.61
N LEU A 86 2.32 -16.06 -9.81
CA LEU A 86 1.21 -15.18 -10.20
C LEU A 86 1.59 -14.31 -11.41
N GLY A 87 2.83 -13.84 -11.49
CA GLY A 87 3.35 -13.09 -12.64
C GLY A 87 3.38 -13.89 -13.95
N LEU A 88 3.62 -15.21 -13.89
CA LEU A 88 3.59 -16.08 -15.08
C LEU A 88 2.20 -16.12 -15.75
N ILE A 89 1.12 -15.84 -15.01
CA ILE A 89 -0.24 -15.73 -15.58
C ILE A 89 -0.29 -14.64 -16.65
N TYR A 90 0.50 -13.57 -16.50
CA TYR A 90 0.56 -12.46 -17.45
C TYR A 90 1.05 -12.92 -18.85
N LEU A 91 1.91 -13.95 -18.93
CA LEU A 91 2.38 -14.51 -20.21
C LEU A 91 1.26 -15.23 -20.98
N GLY A 92 0.30 -15.82 -20.27
CA GLY A 92 -0.84 -16.50 -20.88
C GLY A 92 -2.00 -15.57 -21.21
N SER A 93 -2.32 -14.65 -20.29
CA SER A 93 -3.37 -13.65 -20.49
C SER A 93 -3.15 -12.44 -19.59
N SER A 94 -2.90 -11.28 -20.21
CA SER A 94 -2.85 -10.00 -19.51
C SER A 94 -4.19 -9.64 -18.85
N VAL A 95 -5.32 -10.07 -19.44
CA VAL A 95 -6.66 -9.85 -18.89
C VAL A 95 -6.84 -10.61 -17.58
N ALA A 96 -6.42 -11.88 -17.52
CA ALA A 96 -6.54 -12.69 -16.30
C ALA A 96 -5.69 -12.13 -15.15
N PHE A 97 -4.45 -11.72 -15.45
CA PHE A 97 -3.59 -11.08 -14.45
C PHE A 97 -4.15 -9.75 -13.95
N ASN A 98 -4.60 -8.88 -14.86
CA ASN A 98 -5.18 -7.59 -14.50
C ASN A 98 -6.48 -7.75 -13.68
N ALA A 99 -7.30 -8.75 -13.97
CA ALA A 99 -8.48 -9.06 -13.16
C ALA A 99 -8.10 -9.45 -11.73
N PHE A 100 -7.05 -10.25 -11.55
CA PHE A 100 -6.58 -10.65 -10.22
C PHE A 100 -6.00 -9.47 -9.42
N VAL A 101 -5.18 -8.63 -10.05
CA VAL A 101 -4.64 -7.41 -9.43
C VAL A 101 -5.77 -6.44 -9.07
N GLY A 102 -6.78 -6.30 -9.93
CA GLY A 102 -7.96 -5.48 -9.69
C GLY A 102 -8.73 -5.92 -8.44
N VAL A 103 -8.92 -7.23 -8.22
CA VAL A 103 -9.59 -7.75 -7.01
C VAL A 103 -8.87 -7.32 -5.74
N ALA A 104 -7.53 -7.30 -5.71
CA ALA A 104 -6.79 -6.85 -4.53
C ALA A 104 -7.04 -5.37 -4.23
N VAL A 105 -7.09 -4.51 -5.25
CA VAL A 105 -7.41 -3.09 -5.13
C VAL A 105 -8.85 -2.90 -4.65
N ILE A 106 -9.80 -3.64 -5.22
CA ILE A 106 -11.22 -3.57 -4.85
C ILE A 106 -11.41 -3.99 -3.39
N CYS A 107 -10.80 -5.09 -2.95
CA CYS A 107 -10.88 -5.56 -1.56
C CYS A 107 -10.28 -4.55 -0.58
N LEU A 108 -9.13 -3.96 -0.93
CA LEU A 108 -8.47 -2.94 -0.12
C LEU A 108 -9.34 -1.66 -0.03
N GLY A 109 -9.83 -1.19 -1.18
CA GLY A 109 -10.73 -0.04 -1.27
C GLY A 109 -12.00 -0.25 -0.45
N ALA A 110 -12.65 -1.42 -0.59
CA ALA A 110 -13.84 -1.78 0.17
C ALA A 110 -13.59 -1.83 1.69
N SER A 111 -12.43 -2.36 2.12
CA SER A 111 -12.04 -2.39 3.53
C SER A 111 -11.85 -0.98 4.11
N TYR A 112 -11.34 -0.02 3.32
CA TYR A 112 -11.23 1.38 3.74
C TYR A 112 -12.56 2.13 3.65
N ALA A 113 -13.44 1.78 2.72
CA ALA A 113 -14.78 2.37 2.60
C ALA A 113 -15.67 2.03 3.79
N MET A 114 -15.56 0.81 4.35
CA MET A 114 -16.42 0.33 5.44
C MET A 114 -16.48 1.27 6.67
N PRO A 115 -15.36 1.67 7.30
CA PRO A 115 -15.40 2.60 8.43
C PRO A 115 -15.92 3.99 8.03
N ILE A 116 -15.62 4.47 6.82
CA ILE A 116 -16.08 5.78 6.32
C ILE A 116 -17.60 5.77 6.11
N ALA A 117 -18.14 4.68 5.58
CA ALA A 117 -19.58 4.46 5.39
C ALA A 117 -20.31 4.43 6.73
N ILE A 118 -19.81 3.67 7.71
CA ILE A 118 -20.38 3.64 9.06
C ILE A 118 -20.41 5.05 9.68
N LEU A 119 -19.34 5.83 9.49
CA LEU A 119 -19.26 7.22 9.95
C LEU A 119 -20.25 8.18 9.27
N LEU A 120 -20.65 7.91 8.02
CA LEU A 120 -21.58 8.74 7.27
C LEU A 120 -23.04 8.37 7.54
N PHE A 121 -23.34 7.07 7.69
CA PHE A 121 -24.70 6.57 7.90
C PHE A 121 -25.13 6.56 9.36
N ASP A 122 -24.21 6.38 10.32
CA ASP A 122 -24.54 6.41 11.74
C ASP A 122 -24.21 7.78 12.37
N GLY A 123 -25.21 8.67 12.36
CA GLY A 123 -25.09 10.01 12.94
C GLY A 123 -24.72 10.04 14.43
N LYS A 124 -24.92 8.94 15.16
CA LYS A 124 -24.52 8.81 16.59
C LYS A 124 -23.02 8.58 16.74
N ASN A 125 -22.42 7.77 15.87
CA ASN A 125 -20.97 7.55 15.87
C ASN A 125 -20.22 8.85 15.52
N ARG A 126 -20.82 9.71 14.69
CA ARG A 126 -20.28 11.03 14.40
C ARG A 126 -20.12 11.91 15.65
N GLN A 127 -21.03 11.81 16.63
CA GLN A 127 -20.88 12.56 17.91
C GLN A 127 -19.74 12.03 18.77
N GLN A 128 -19.46 10.72 18.72
CA GLN A 128 -18.33 10.13 19.44
C GLN A 128 -16.98 10.60 18.85
N VAL A 129 -16.87 10.70 17.53
CA VAL A 129 -15.69 11.31 16.86
C VAL A 129 -15.71 12.84 16.86
N ALA A 130 -16.85 13.49 17.09
CA ALA A 130 -16.90 14.95 17.20
C ALA A 130 -16.12 15.45 18.43
N HIS A 131 -15.98 14.62 19.46
CA HIS A 131 -15.13 14.86 20.63
C HIS A 131 -13.65 14.48 20.41
N ALA A 132 -13.28 13.93 19.25
CA ALA A 132 -11.87 13.68 18.95
C ALA A 132 -11.12 15.02 18.87
N ARG A 133 -9.92 15.09 19.45
CA ARG A 133 -9.08 16.30 19.43
C ARG A 133 -8.77 16.78 18.00
N PHE A 134 -8.83 15.89 17.00
CA PHE A 134 -8.70 16.21 15.58
C PHE A 134 -10.04 16.01 14.85
N SER A 135 -10.96 16.96 15.00
CA SER A 135 -12.24 16.98 14.30
C SER A 135 -12.22 17.99 13.17
N LEU A 136 -12.47 17.52 11.94
CA LEU A 136 -12.67 18.36 10.75
C LEU A 136 -14.02 19.11 10.78
N GLY A 137 -14.79 18.99 11.86
CA GLY A 137 -16.06 19.68 12.05
C GLY A 137 -17.07 19.42 10.92
N ARG A 138 -17.59 20.50 10.33
CA ARG A 138 -18.57 20.45 9.23
C ARG A 138 -17.95 19.94 7.92
N TRP A 139 -16.65 20.16 7.71
CA TRP A 139 -15.92 19.70 6.52
C TRP A 139 -15.74 18.18 6.48
N GLY A 140 -15.74 17.51 7.64
CA GLY A 140 -15.67 16.06 7.69
C GLY A 140 -16.82 15.34 6.98
N TRP A 141 -17.97 16.01 6.75
CA TRP A 141 -19.08 15.41 6.00
C TRP A 141 -18.78 15.40 4.49
N ALA A 142 -18.34 16.55 3.96
CA ALA A 142 -17.93 16.67 2.57
C ALA A 142 -16.74 15.76 2.24
N ILE A 143 -15.72 15.73 3.10
CA ILE A 143 -14.51 14.91 2.90
C ILE A 143 -14.86 13.42 2.89
N ASN A 144 -15.65 12.93 3.85
CA ASN A 144 -16.05 11.52 3.89
C ASN A 144 -16.95 11.13 2.71
N ALA A 145 -17.85 12.03 2.27
CA ALA A 145 -18.68 11.80 1.10
C ALA A 145 -17.84 11.73 -0.18
N VAL A 146 -16.91 12.66 -0.37
CA VAL A 146 -15.97 12.65 -1.51
C VAL A 146 -15.09 11.39 -1.48
N ALA A 147 -14.60 10.99 -0.31
CA ALA A 147 -13.82 9.76 -0.16
C ALA A 147 -14.62 8.51 -0.55
N LEU A 148 -15.89 8.39 -0.14
CA LEU A 148 -16.74 7.28 -0.54
C LEU A 148 -17.06 7.28 -2.03
N ILE A 149 -17.34 8.45 -2.60
CA ILE A 149 -17.56 8.60 -4.05
C ILE A 149 -16.29 8.19 -4.81
N TRP A 150 -15.12 8.62 -4.32
CA TRP A 150 -13.84 8.28 -4.90
C TRP A 150 -13.57 6.78 -4.87
N VAL A 151 -13.74 6.13 -3.71
CA VAL A 151 -13.55 4.67 -3.60
C VAL A 151 -14.57 3.91 -4.46
N SER A 152 -15.79 4.42 -4.58
CA SER A 152 -16.82 3.81 -5.45
C SER A 152 -16.52 4.00 -6.94
N LEU A 153 -15.72 5.01 -7.31
CA LEU A 153 -15.24 5.23 -8.68
C LEU A 153 -14.01 4.37 -8.98
N GLU A 154 -13.16 4.17 -7.98
CA GLU A 154 -11.95 3.35 -8.07
C GLU A 154 -12.24 1.85 -8.25
N ILE A 155 -13.34 1.36 -7.68
CA ILE A 155 -13.84 -0.02 -7.80
C ILE A 155 -14.59 -0.22 -9.12
#